data_AF-A0A9D6M4E8-F1
#
_entry.id   AF-A0A9D6M4E8-F1
#
_cell.length_a   1.000
_cell.length_b   1.000
_cell.length_c   1.000
_cell.angle_alpha   90.00
_cell.angle_beta   90.00
_cell.angle_gamma   90.00
#
_symmetry.space_group_name_H-M   'P 1'
#
loop_
_entity.id
_entity.type
_entity.pdbx_description
1 polymer ?
#
loop_
_entity_poly.entity_id
_entity_poly.type
_entity_poly.pdbx_seq_one_letter_code
_entity_poly.pdbx_strand_id
1 'polypeptide(L)'
;MLNRKMFLTKSAFSIAALVVIALIAIACAPSAPTTVGKFQIPDVVKGKYNVAFIYVGPHDDGGWTQAHDIGRQELEKKGNNLAT
;
A
#
# COMPACT_ATOMS: atom_id res chain seq x y z
N MET A 1 -16.87 -10.29 53.09
CA MET A 1 -16.76 -11.35 52.06
C MET A 1 -17.22 -10.80 50.70
N LEU A 2 -16.52 -9.81 50.14
CA LEU A 2 -16.98 -9.09 48.95
C LEU A 2 -16.11 -9.43 47.71
N ASN A 3 -16.78 -9.78 46.61
CA ASN A 3 -16.37 -9.45 45.24
C ASN A 3 -15.24 -10.19 44.49
N ARG A 4 -14.96 -11.48 44.76
CA ARG A 4 -14.15 -12.27 43.80
C ARG A 4 -14.83 -12.45 42.44
N LYS A 5 -16.16 -12.70 42.41
CA LYS A 5 -16.92 -12.86 41.15
C LYS A 5 -17.08 -11.55 40.38
N MET A 6 -17.24 -10.42 41.08
CA MET A 6 -17.41 -9.09 40.49
C MET A 6 -16.11 -8.49 39.94
N PHE A 7 -14.94 -8.82 40.52
CA PHE A 7 -13.64 -8.47 39.94
C PHE A 7 -13.31 -9.31 38.71
N LEU A 8 -13.66 -10.60 38.73
CA LEU A 8 -13.42 -11.52 37.62
C LEU A 8 -14.27 -11.18 36.39
N THR A 9 -15.54 -10.79 36.57
CA THR A 9 -16.43 -10.41 35.46
C THR A 9 -16.09 -9.04 34.86
N LYS A 10 -15.70 -8.04 35.67
CA LYS A 10 -15.27 -6.72 35.18
C LYS A 10 -13.93 -6.77 34.43
N SER A 11 -12.99 -7.61 34.90
CA SER A 11 -11.72 -7.84 34.23
C SER A 11 -11.90 -8.60 32.91
N ALA A 12 -12.73 -9.65 32.88
CA ALA A 12 -13.05 -10.38 31.65
C ALA A 12 -13.72 -9.50 30.59
N PHE A 13 -14.61 -8.58 30.99
CA PHE A 13 -15.26 -7.62 30.08
C PHE A 13 -14.27 -6.59 29.53
N SER A 14 -13.32 -6.13 30.35
CA SER A 14 -12.28 -5.19 29.94
C SER A 14 -11.26 -5.83 28.98
N ILE A 15 -10.90 -7.09 29.22
CA ILE A 15 -10.05 -7.87 28.32
C ILE A 15 -10.77 -8.12 26.99
N ALA A 16 -12.04 -8.50 27.01
CA ALA A 16 -12.83 -8.66 25.79
C ALA A 16 -12.93 -7.36 24.98
N ALA A 17 -13.16 -6.21 25.62
CA ALA A 17 -13.20 -4.92 24.95
C ALA A 17 -11.84 -4.55 24.32
N LEU A 18 -10.72 -4.80 25.02
CA LEU A 18 -9.37 -4.60 24.48
C LEU A 18 -9.07 -5.51 23.28
N VAL A 19 -9.53 -6.77 23.31
CA VAL A 19 -9.38 -7.71 22.19
C VAL A 19 -10.18 -7.23 20.97
N VAL A 20 -11.40 -6.72 21.16
CA VAL A 20 -12.21 -6.17 20.06
C VAL A 20 -11.56 -4.90 19.48
N ILE A 21 -11.03 -4.01 20.31
CA ILE A 21 -10.32 -2.81 19.84
C ILE A 21 -9.06 -3.18 19.05
N ALA A 22 -8.30 -4.18 19.51
CA ALA A 22 -7.13 -4.69 18.79
C ALA A 22 -7.50 -5.31 17.43
N LEU A 23 -8.61 -6.06 17.35
CA LEU A 23 -9.12 -6.63 16.10
C LEU A 23 -9.55 -5.54 15.09
N ILE A 24 -10.18 -4.47 15.57
CA ILE A 24 -10.58 -3.33 14.73
C ILE A 24 -9.33 -2.58 14.20
N ALA A 25 -8.29 -2.44 15.02
CA ALA A 25 -7.04 -1.78 14.61
C ALA A 25 -6.30 -2.55 13.49
N ILE A 26 -6.32 -3.89 13.51
CA ILE A 26 -5.71 -4.73 12.46
C ILE A 26 -6.48 -4.62 11.14
N ALA A 27 -7.81 -4.51 11.19
CA ALA A 27 -8.66 -4.43 10.00
C ALA A 27 -8.55 -3.11 9.23
N CYS A 28 -8.04 -2.03 9.85
CA CYS A 28 -7.91 -0.70 9.26
C CYS A 28 -6.46 -0.35 8.88
N ALA A 29 -5.53 -1.30 8.98
CA ALA A 29 -4.15 -1.04 8.60
C ALA A 29 -4.04 -0.85 7.07
N PRO A 30 -3.30 0.16 6.58
CA PRO A 30 -3.02 0.28 5.16
C PRO A 30 -2.25 -0.95 4.68
N SER A 31 -2.70 -1.52 3.56
CA SER A 31 -2.02 -2.64 2.89
C SER A 31 -0.57 -2.25 2.60
N ALA A 32 0.38 -3.13 2.89
CA ALA A 32 1.78 -2.91 2.58
C ALA A 32 2.02 -3.04 1.05
N PRO A 33 3.02 -2.31 0.50
CA PRO A 33 3.36 -2.42 -0.91
C PRO A 33 3.69 -3.86 -1.28
N THR A 34 3.13 -4.33 -2.38
CA THR A 34 3.29 -5.71 -2.82
C THR A 34 4.58 -5.84 -3.62
N THR A 35 5.52 -6.66 -3.12
CA THR A 35 6.74 -6.98 -3.84
C THR A 35 6.49 -8.12 -4.84
N VAL A 36 6.73 -7.89 -6.12
CA VAL A 36 6.67 -8.94 -7.16
C VAL A 36 8.07 -9.10 -7.74
N GLY A 37 8.73 -10.21 -7.39
CA GLY A 37 10.14 -10.42 -7.73
C GLY A 37 11.05 -9.38 -7.06
N LYS A 38 11.76 -8.57 -7.87
CA LYS A 38 12.63 -7.48 -7.38
C LYS A 38 11.98 -6.09 -7.47
N PHE A 39 10.71 -6.02 -7.89
CA PHE A 39 10.02 -4.76 -8.11
C PHE A 39 9.04 -4.48 -6.97
N GLN A 40 9.04 -3.24 -6.48
CA GLN A 40 8.03 -2.76 -5.55
C GLN A 40 6.90 -2.11 -6.33
N ILE A 41 5.68 -2.60 -6.16
CA ILE A 41 4.49 -2.01 -6.76
C ILE A 41 3.89 -1.04 -5.74
N PRO A 42 3.72 0.25 -6.08
CA PRO A 42 3.07 1.22 -5.21
C PRO A 42 1.62 0.80 -4.89
N ASP A 43 1.11 1.24 -3.74
CA ASP A 43 -0.28 0.99 -3.39
C ASP A 43 -1.24 1.66 -4.39
N VAL A 44 -2.36 1.00 -4.64
CA VAL A 44 -3.39 1.52 -5.55
C VAL A 44 -4.09 2.71 -4.89
N VAL A 45 -3.84 3.91 -5.40
CA VAL A 45 -4.53 5.13 -4.96
C VAL A 45 -5.75 5.38 -5.84
N LYS A 46 -6.92 5.59 -5.22
CA LYS A 46 -8.17 5.86 -5.94
C LYS A 46 -8.01 7.07 -6.88
N GLY A 47 -8.35 6.89 -8.16
CA GLY A 47 -8.23 7.92 -9.17
C GLY A 47 -6.81 8.11 -9.74
N LYS A 48 -5.87 7.26 -9.33
CA LYS A 48 -4.52 7.19 -9.90
C LYS A 48 -4.27 5.84 -10.57
N TYR A 49 -3.27 5.81 -11.44
CA TYR A 49 -2.83 4.63 -12.18
C TYR A 49 -1.40 4.26 -11.81
N ASN A 50 -1.20 2.97 -11.54
CA ASN A 50 0.13 2.37 -11.45
C ASN A 50 0.56 1.97 -12.86
N VAL A 51 1.66 2.55 -13.36
CA VAL A 51 2.17 2.31 -14.73
C VAL A 51 3.63 1.87 -14.64
N ALA A 52 3.99 0.85 -15.42
CA ALA A 52 5.36 0.36 -15.54
C ALA A 52 5.85 0.47 -16.99
N PHE A 53 7.14 0.78 -17.16
CA PHE A 53 7.79 0.89 -18.47
C PHE A 53 8.88 -0.17 -18.58
N ILE A 54 8.89 -0.87 -19.71
CA ILE A 54 9.86 -1.92 -20.01
C ILE A 54 10.69 -1.48 -21.21
N TYR A 55 12.01 -1.54 -21.05
CA TYR A 55 12.99 -1.17 -22.06
C TYR A 55 13.75 -2.41 -22.53
N VAL A 56 13.89 -2.56 -23.85
CA VAL A 56 14.67 -3.63 -24.47
C VAL A 56 15.89 -2.99 -25.11
N GLY A 57 16.82 -2.56 -24.27
CA GLY A 57 18.02 -1.83 -24.66
C GLY A 57 18.30 -0.62 -23.75
N PRO A 58 19.42 0.09 -23.97
CA PRO A 58 19.69 1.38 -23.32
C PRO A 58 18.67 2.44 -23.71
N HIS A 59 18.38 3.39 -22.81
CA HIS A 59 17.40 4.45 -23.07
C HIS A 59 17.90 5.54 -24.03
N ASP A 60 19.18 5.52 -24.39
CA ASP A 60 19.87 6.46 -25.27
C ASP A 60 20.34 5.79 -26.58
N ASP A 61 19.63 4.74 -27.00
CA ASP A 61 19.94 3.92 -28.17
C ASP A 61 19.69 4.60 -29.53
N GLY A 62 19.20 5.85 -29.55
CA GLY A 62 18.82 6.56 -30.77
C GLY A 62 17.63 5.93 -31.52
N GLY A 63 16.95 4.95 -30.91
CA GLY A 63 15.92 4.13 -31.54
C GLY A 63 14.63 4.08 -30.73
N TRP A 64 14.02 2.89 -30.72
CA TRP A 64 12.71 2.67 -30.09
C TRP A 64 12.74 2.82 -28.57
N THR A 65 13.83 2.38 -27.91
CA THR A 65 13.92 2.49 -26.45
C THR A 65 13.98 3.95 -26.03
N GLN A 66 14.78 4.76 -26.74
CA GLN A 66 14.83 6.20 -26.51
C GLN A 66 13.48 6.88 -26.78
N ALA A 67 12.77 6.49 -27.84
CA ALA A 67 11.43 7.03 -28.11
C ALA A 67 10.44 6.70 -26.97
N HIS A 68 10.50 5.49 -26.41
CA HIS A 68 9.69 5.10 -25.25
C HIS A 68 10.06 5.89 -24.00
N ASP A 69 11.36 6.13 -23.77
CA ASP A 69 11.84 6.95 -22.66
C ASP A 69 11.29 8.38 -22.75
N ILE A 70 11.46 9.04 -23.89
CA ILE A 70 10.94 10.39 -24.13
C ILE A 70 9.43 10.44 -23.89
N GLY A 71 8.68 9.48 -24.43
CA GLY A 71 7.24 9.39 -24.22
C GLY A 71 6.86 9.26 -22.73
N ARG A 72 7.60 8.45 -21.97
CA ARG A 72 7.40 8.31 -20.53
C ARG A 72 7.68 9.60 -19.77
N GLN A 73 8.76 10.32 -20.09
CA GLN A 73 9.03 11.63 -19.46
C GLN A 73 7.89 12.62 -19.70
N GLU A 74 7.34 12.65 -20.92
CA GLU A 74 6.22 13.53 -21.26
C GLU A 74 4.92 13.15 -20.53
N LEU A 75 4.69 11.85 -20.30
CA LEU A 75 3.58 11.38 -19.47
C LEU A 75 3.76 11.80 -18.00
N GLU A 76 4.96 11.66 -17.44
CA GLU A 76 5.26 12.08 -16.06
C GLU A 76 5.06 13.58 -15.85
N LYS A 77 5.48 14.41 -16.82
CA LYS A 77 5.27 15.87 -16.76
C LYS A 77 3.78 16.25 -16.78
N LYS A 78 2.95 15.49 -17.49
CA LYS A 78 1.51 15.77 -17.66
C LYS A 78 0.64 15.07 -16.62
N GLY A 79 1.13 13.99 -16.03
CA GLY A 79 0.36 13.04 -15.23
C GLY A 79 0.05 13.56 -13.83
N ASN A 80 -1.14 14.13 -13.66
CA ASN A 80 -1.72 14.41 -12.35
C ASN A 80 -2.36 13.17 -11.69
N ASN A 81 -2.49 12.08 -12.44
CA ASN A 81 -3.15 10.83 -12.07
C ASN A 81 -2.21 9.62 -12.06
N LEU A 82 -0.88 9.82 -12.09
CA LEU A 82 0.06 8.73 -11.89
C LEU A 82 0.28 8.50 -10.39
N ALA A 83 0.29 7.23 -10.00
CA ALA A 83 0.72 6.83 -8.68
C ALA A 83 2.24 6.73 -8.69
N THR A 84 2.88 7.67 -7.98
CA THR A 84 4.32 7.71 -7.68
C THR A 84 4.56 7.20 -6.28
#